data_AF-A0A9Q8XI42-F1
#
_entry.id   AF-A0A9Q8XI42-F1
#
_cell.length_a   1.000
_cell.length_b   1.000
_cell.length_c   1.000
_cell.angle_alpha   90.00
_cell.angle_beta   90.00
_cell.angle_gamma   90.00
#
_symmetry.space_group_name_H-M   'P 1'
#
loop_
_entity.id
_entity.type
_entity.pdbx_description
1 polymer ?
#
loop_
_entity_poly.entity_id
_entity_poly.type
_entity_poly.pdbx_seq_one_letter_code
_entity_poly.pdbx_strand_id
1 'polypeptide(L)'
;MNNNLLIISVFCSSLLLLGCVNNAERLGAHVAKLQTEQTYNLNATRDNLGVIPTGSGERMEGAYQVYTGKQDMDLEGTDSQFVEEGQSK
;
A
#
# COMPACT_ATOMS: atom_id res chain seq x y z
N MET A 1 35.81 -11.90 -28.77
CA MET A 1 34.33 -11.88 -28.69
C MET A 1 33.79 -11.41 -30.02
N ASN A 2 32.85 -12.16 -30.61
CA ASN A 2 32.32 -11.83 -31.94
C ASN A 2 31.45 -10.58 -31.85
N ASN A 3 31.69 -9.56 -32.67
CA ASN A 3 31.00 -8.26 -32.58
C ASN A 3 29.47 -8.42 -32.67
N ASN A 4 29.01 -9.38 -33.46
CA ASN A 4 27.60 -9.73 -33.61
C ASN A 4 27.00 -10.27 -32.29
N LEU A 5 27.77 -11.02 -31.50
CA LEU A 5 27.33 -11.56 -30.21
C LEU A 5 27.16 -10.44 -29.17
N LEU A 6 28.03 -9.42 -29.22
CA LEU A 6 27.94 -8.24 -28.36
C LEU A 6 26.70 -7.41 -28.69
N ILE A 7 26.41 -7.18 -29.97
CA ILE A 7 25.24 -6.43 -30.41
C ILE A 7 23.94 -7.12 -29.97
N ILE A 8 23.86 -8.45 -30.13
CA ILE A 8 22.70 -9.24 -29.69
C ILE A 8 22.51 -9.17 -28.18
N SER A 9 23.60 -9.27 -27.40
CA SER A 9 23.56 -9.18 -25.93
C SER A 9 23.04 -7.83 -25.43
N VAL A 10 23.51 -6.73 -26.03
CA VAL A 10 23.06 -5.37 -25.69
C VAL A 10 21.58 -5.19 -26.03
N PHE A 11 21.15 -5.70 -27.19
CA PHE A 11 19.74 -5.62 -27.61
C PHE A 11 18.80 -6.46 -26.73
N CYS A 12 19.20 -7.67 -26.32
CA CYS A 12 18.41 -8.46 -25.36
C CYS A 12 18.34 -7.77 -23.98
N SER A 13 19.44 -7.16 -23.53
CA SER A 13 19.49 -6.48 -22.23
C SER A 13 18.57 -5.25 -22.19
N SER A 14 18.45 -4.50 -23.30
CA SER A 14 17.55 -3.34 -23.37
C SER A 14 16.08 -3.73 -23.36
N LEU A 15 15.71 -4.88 -23.93
CA LEU A 15 14.34 -5.41 -23.88
C LEU A 15 13.90 -5.79 -22.46
N LEU A 16 14.83 -6.26 -21.61
CA LEU A 16 14.54 -6.59 -20.21
C LEU A 16 14.23 -5.35 -19.35
N LEU A 17 14.73 -4.17 -19.74
CA LEU A 17 14.45 -2.92 -19.03
C LEU A 17 13.04 -2.35 -19.31
N LEU A 18 12.35 -2.84 -20.34
CA LEU A 18 10.96 -2.45 -20.64
C LEU A 18 9.93 -3.16 -19.73
N GLY A 19 10.35 -4.19 -18.98
CA GLY A 19 9.47 -5.06 -18.18
C GLY A 19 9.26 -4.64 -16.72
N CYS A 20 10.03 -3.69 -16.19
CA CYS A 20 9.93 -3.29 -14.78
C CYS A 20 9.40 -1.85 -14.68
N VAL A 21 8.18 -1.72 -14.14
CA VAL A 21 7.51 -0.48 -13.65
C VAL A 21 6.34 0.08 -14.47
N ASN A 22 5.84 -0.61 -15.49
CA ASN A 22 4.65 -0.12 -16.21
C ASN A 22 3.30 -0.40 -15.53
N ASN A 23 3.29 -0.92 -14.28
CA ASN A 23 2.09 -1.03 -13.44
C ASN A 23 2.06 0.05 -12.35
N ALA A 24 2.62 1.24 -12.64
CA ALA A 24 2.67 2.37 -11.70
C ALA A 24 1.29 2.98 -11.40
N GLU A 25 0.25 2.72 -12.21
CA GLU A 25 -1.10 3.25 -11.99
C GLU A 25 -1.69 2.89 -10.61
N ARG A 26 -1.26 1.77 -10.01
CA ARG A 26 -1.76 1.32 -8.70
C ARG A 26 -0.88 1.70 -7.51
N LEU A 27 0.37 2.15 -7.75
CA LEU A 27 1.33 2.46 -6.70
C LEU A 27 1.40 3.97 -6.38
N GLY A 28 0.25 4.64 -6.45
CA GLY A 28 0.14 6.07 -6.14
C GLY A 28 -1.30 6.59 -6.13
N ALA A 29 -2.20 5.97 -6.90
CA ALA A 29 -3.60 6.37 -6.97
C ALA A 29 -4.31 6.38 -5.60
N HIS A 30 -3.99 5.43 -4.71
CA HIS A 30 -4.59 5.41 -3.36
C HIS A 30 -4.15 6.57 -2.48
N VAL A 31 -2.86 6.93 -2.51
CA VAL A 31 -2.33 8.05 -1.70
C VAL A 31 -2.77 9.38 -2.30
N ALA A 32 -2.71 9.52 -3.63
CA ALA A 32 -3.20 10.70 -4.33
C ALA A 32 -4.72 10.89 -4.10
N LYS A 33 -5.51 9.81 -4.21
CA LYS A 33 -6.94 9.86 -3.89
C LYS A 33 -7.19 10.26 -2.44
N LEU A 34 -6.50 9.63 -1.48
CA LEU A 34 -6.61 9.98 -0.06
C LEU A 34 -6.29 11.46 0.16
N GLN A 35 -5.17 11.95 -0.39
CA GLN A 35 -4.76 13.34 -0.26
C GLN A 35 -5.79 14.29 -0.89
N THR A 36 -6.34 13.94 -2.05
CA THR A 36 -7.33 14.77 -2.75
C THR A 36 -8.64 14.85 -1.96
N GLU A 37 -9.11 13.71 -1.44
CA GLU A 37 -10.28 13.64 -0.55
C GLU A 37 -10.05 14.45 0.74
N GLN A 38 -8.89 14.29 1.39
CA GLN A 38 -8.56 15.04 2.61
C GLN A 38 -8.41 16.56 2.39
N THR A 39 -7.99 16.97 1.19
CA THR A 39 -7.76 18.38 0.87
C THR A 39 -9.04 19.09 0.42
N TYR A 40 -9.89 18.42 -0.36
CA TYR A 40 -10.99 19.07 -1.07
C TYR A 40 -12.38 18.56 -0.69
N ASN A 41 -12.50 17.40 -0.05
CA ASN A 41 -13.78 16.90 0.42
C ASN A 41 -14.05 17.38 1.86
N LEU A 42 -14.78 18.49 1.98
CA LEU A 42 -15.20 19.05 3.27
C LEU A 42 -16.12 18.10 4.08
N ASN A 43 -16.72 17.11 3.43
CA ASN A 43 -17.57 16.11 4.07
C ASN A 43 -16.83 14.79 4.35
N ALA A 44 -15.53 14.68 4.05
CA ALA A 44 -14.78 13.43 4.18
C ALA A 44 -14.95 12.79 5.57
N THR A 45 -14.94 13.59 6.65
CA THR A 45 -15.18 13.11 8.00
C THR A 45 -16.56 12.46 8.15
N ARG A 46 -17.62 13.12 7.66
CA ARG A 46 -18.99 12.61 7.74
C ARG A 46 -19.17 11.35 6.90
N ASP A 47 -18.62 11.37 5.69
CA ASP A 47 -18.76 10.27 4.73
C ASP A 47 -18.01 9.00 5.19
N ASN A 48 -16.97 9.16 6.03
CA ASN A 48 -16.20 8.06 6.61
C ASN A 48 -16.76 7.48 7.92
N LEU A 49 -17.77 8.10 8.55
CA LEU A 49 -18.29 7.67 9.87
C LEU A 49 -18.81 6.22 9.88
N GLY A 50 -19.33 5.74 8.75
CA GLY A 50 -19.88 4.38 8.62
C GLY A 50 -19.00 3.42 7.81
N VAL A 51 -17.80 3.85 7.41
CA VAL A 51 -16.91 3.03 6.57
C VAL A 51 -16.16 2.04 7.46
N ILE A 52 -16.49 0.75 7.33
CA ILE A 52 -15.71 -0.33 7.91
C ILE A 52 -14.60 -0.69 6.92
N PRO A 53 -13.31 -0.45 7.23
CA PRO A 53 -12.23 -0.79 6.32
C PRO A 53 -12.15 -2.31 6.15
N THR A 54 -12.18 -2.78 4.91
CA THR A 54 -12.01 -4.19 4.57
C THR A 54 -10.55 -4.48 4.20
N GLY A 55 -9.90 -5.44 4.87
CA GLY A 55 -8.53 -5.87 4.60
C GLY A 55 -7.82 -6.41 5.84
N SER A 56 -6.68 -7.09 5.68
CA SER A 56 -5.91 -7.70 6.78
C SER A 56 -5.02 -6.72 7.57
N GLY A 57 -4.95 -5.46 7.16
CA GLY A 57 -4.06 -4.49 7.81
C GLY A 57 -2.56 -4.71 7.54
N GLU A 58 -2.15 -5.63 6.65
CA GLU A 58 -0.73 -5.91 6.34
C GLU A 58 0.09 -4.65 6.00
N ARG A 59 -0.51 -3.62 5.38
CA ARG A 59 0.19 -2.36 5.10
C ARG A 59 0.41 -1.50 6.35
N MET A 60 -0.47 -1.61 7.34
CA MET A 60 -0.31 -0.97 8.64
C MET A 60 0.80 -1.66 9.44
N GLU A 61 0.89 -2.98 9.33
CA GLU A 61 1.94 -3.79 9.95
C GLU A 61 3.33 -3.36 9.47
N GLY A 62 3.54 -3.28 8.15
CA GLY A 62 4.82 -2.80 7.59
C GLY A 62 5.16 -1.36 8.01
N ALA A 63 4.18 -0.46 8.09
CA ALA A 63 4.41 0.90 8.58
C ALA A 63 4.77 0.93 10.08
N TYR A 64 4.14 0.06 10.87
CA TYR A 64 4.39 -0.07 12.30
C TYR A 64 5.78 -0.64 12.59
N GLN A 65 6.22 -1.64 11.83
CA GLN A 65 7.59 -2.17 11.92
C GLN A 65 8.64 -1.08 11.67
N VAL A 66 8.46 -0.27 10.61
CA VAL A 66 9.38 0.83 10.28
C VAL A 66 9.41 1.87 11.39
N TYR A 67 8.26 2.23 11.96
CA TYR A 67 8.17 3.25 13.00
C TYR A 67 8.69 2.78 14.36
N THR A 68 8.42 1.52 14.74
CA THR A 68 8.74 0.98 16.06
C THR A 68 10.05 0.18 16.11
N GLY A 69 10.56 -0.25 14.94
CA GLY A 69 11.72 -1.14 14.83
C GLY A 69 11.43 -2.59 15.23
N LYS A 70 10.17 -2.95 15.52
CA LYS A 70 9.76 -4.30 15.90
C LYS A 70 9.51 -5.16 14.66
N GLN A 71 9.89 -6.44 14.71
CA GLN A 71 9.64 -7.38 13.61
C GLN A 71 8.31 -8.12 13.83
N ASP A 72 7.75 -8.74 12.79
CA ASP A 72 6.45 -9.44 12.84
C ASP A 72 6.32 -10.43 14.00
N MET A 73 7.42 -11.06 14.40
CA MET A 73 7.46 -12.00 15.52
C MET A 73 7.18 -11.35 16.89
N ASP A 74 7.41 -10.04 17.01
CA ASP A 74 7.13 -9.23 18.20
C ASP A 74 5.74 -8.57 18.14
N LEU A 75 5.03 -8.72 17.03
CA LEU A 75 3.70 -8.14 16.80
C LEU A 75 2.65 -9.22 17.09
N GLU A 76 2.22 -9.30 18.35
CA GLU A 76 1.09 -10.14 18.72
C GLU A 76 -0.20 -9.50 18.16
N GLY A 77 -0.86 -10.20 17.23
CA GLY A 77 -2.12 -9.75 16.64
C GLY A 77 -3.17 -9.53 17.74
N THR A 78 -3.85 -8.38 17.70
CA THR A 78 -5.00 -8.12 18.56
C THR A 78 -6.28 -8.36 17.77
N ASP A 79 -7.22 -9.10 18.34
CA ASP A 79 -8.54 -9.25 17.76
C ASP A 79 -9.25 -7.89 17.65
N SER A 80 -9.84 -7.62 16.48
CA SER A 80 -10.63 -6.41 16.26
C SER A 80 -11.80 -6.36 17.25
N GLN A 81 -11.74 -5.45 18.22
CA GLN A 81 -12.83 -5.20 19.16
C GLN A 81 -13.75 -4.12 18.59
N PHE A 82 -15.02 -4.47 18.36
CA PHE A 82 -16.06 -3.50 18.06
C PHE A 82 -16.75 -3.09 19.37
N VAL A 83 -17.00 -1.80 19.53
CA VAL A 83 -17.87 -1.31 20.62
C VAL A 83 -19.31 -1.60 20.20
N GLU A 84 -19.94 -2.60 20.83
CA GLU A 84 -21.38 -2.82 20.69
C GLU A 84 -22.13 -1.75 21.49
N GLU A 85 -22.99 -0.98 20.83
CA GLU A 85 -23.88 -0.02 21.51
C GLU A 85 -24.94 -0.77 22.32
N GLY A 86 -24.68 -0.97 23.62
CA GLY A 86 -25.65 -1.39 24.63
C GLY A 86 -24.93 -1.93 25.87
N GLN A 87 -24.99 -1.34 27.07
CA GLN A 87 -26.14 -0.73 27.71
C GLN A 87 -25.69 0.40 28.66
N SER A 88 -26.23 1.61 28.48
CA SER A 88 -26.32 2.56 29.58
C SER A 88 -27.32 1.98 30.58
N LYS A 89 -26.82 1.59 31.75
CA LYS A 89 -27.68 1.46 32.95
C LYS A 89 -28.23 2.83 33.35
#